data_AF-A0AAV3L0E0-F1
#
_entry.id   AF-A0AAV3L0E0-F1
#
_cell.length_a   1.000
_cell.length_b   1.000
_cell.length_c   1.000
_cell.angle_alpha   90.00
_cell.angle_beta   90.00
_cell.angle_gamma   90.00
#
_symmetry.space_group_name_H-M   'P 1'
#
loop_
_entity.id
_entity.type
_entity.pdbx_description
1 polymer ?
#
loop_
_entity_poly.entity_id
_entity_poly.type
_entity_poly.pdbx_seq_one_letter_code
_entity_poly.pdbx_strand_id
1 'polypeptide(L)'
;MNRAERRRLEKQTKKNPAMTIKASELEAIKQKERQSALDAVLPLLLGLPVKVLKEKYGWGTQKRLPDFADALLEAYEAFSKNEQSIEDLRKQVEQDCGIRFTEEIAEEKK
;
A
#
# COMPACT_ATOMS: atom_id res chain seq x y z
N MET A 1 50.60 16.79 13.34
CA MET A 1 49.48 15.90 13.72
C MET A 1 50.05 14.62 14.34
N ASN A 2 49.86 14.46 15.64
CA ASN A 2 50.41 13.37 16.42
C ASN A 2 49.62 12.07 16.19
N ARG A 3 50.22 10.88 16.39
CA ARG A 3 49.56 9.56 16.20
C ARG A 3 48.26 9.45 17.00
N ALA A 4 48.23 10.08 18.18
CA ALA A 4 47.05 10.16 19.04
C ALA A 4 45.92 11.01 18.43
N GLU A 5 46.25 12.08 17.70
CA GLU A 5 45.28 12.95 17.03
C GLU A 5 44.69 12.28 15.80
N ARG A 6 45.51 11.54 15.02
CA ARG A 6 45.03 10.72 13.89
C ARG A 6 44.00 9.68 14.34
N ARG A 7 44.28 8.96 15.44
CA ARG A 7 43.36 7.98 16.04
C ARG A 7 42.06 8.61 16.57
N ARG A 8 42.11 9.86 17.05
CA ARG A 8 40.91 10.57 17.52
C ARG A 8 40.04 11.03 16.34
N LEU A 9 40.64 11.54 15.26
CA LEU A 9 39.92 11.89 14.04
C LEU A 9 39.25 10.66 13.41
N GLU A 10 39.97 9.54 13.30
CA GLU A 10 39.44 8.29 12.72
C GLU A 10 38.27 7.69 13.52
N LYS A 11 38.23 7.93 14.84
CA LYS A 11 37.11 7.51 15.72
C LYS A 11 35.92 8.47 15.65
N GLN A 12 36.12 9.73 15.27
CA GLN A 12 35.03 10.69 15.07
C GLN A 12 34.37 10.52 13.70
N THR A 13 35.14 10.18 12.66
CA THR A 13 34.62 10.00 11.29
C THR A 13 33.89 8.69 11.04
N LYS A 14 34.00 7.69 11.93
CA LYS A 14 33.33 6.37 11.83
C LYS A 14 32.14 6.20 12.77
N LYS A 15 31.42 7.27 13.09
CA LYS A 15 30.16 7.20 13.85
C LYS A 15 28.96 7.13 12.91
N ASN A 16 28.87 6.05 12.13
CA ASN A 16 27.55 5.50 11.82
C ASN A 16 27.27 4.54 12.98
N PRO A 17 26.49 4.94 14.01
CA PRO A 17 26.17 4.01 15.09
C PRO A 17 25.49 2.81 14.44
N ALA A 18 26.14 1.65 14.50
CA ALA A 18 25.53 0.39 14.11
C ALA A 18 24.32 0.21 15.04
N MET A 19 23.13 0.51 14.53
CA MET A 19 21.88 0.35 15.25
C MET A 19 21.55 -1.14 15.20
N THR A 20 21.76 -1.84 16.31
CA THR A 20 21.36 -3.24 16.46
C THR A 20 19.84 -3.26 16.65
N ILE A 21 19.11 -3.30 15.53
CA ILE A 21 17.65 -3.47 15.53
C ILE A 21 17.37 -4.94 15.86
N LYS A 22 16.57 -5.20 16.91
CA LYS A 22 16.14 -6.58 17.21
C LYS A 22 15.24 -7.07 16.09
N ALA A 23 15.27 -8.36 15.75
CA ALA A 23 14.41 -8.93 14.70
C ALA A 23 12.93 -8.58 14.91
N SER A 24 12.47 -8.55 16.16
CA SER A 24 11.10 -8.12 16.54
C SER A 24 10.80 -6.65 16.21
N GLU A 25 11.80 -5.77 16.33
CA GLU A 25 11.68 -4.35 15.97
C GLU A 25 11.70 -4.17 14.45
N LEU A 26 12.49 -4.97 13.73
CA LEU A 26 12.48 -4.99 12.26
C LEU A 26 11.12 -5.45 11.73
N GLU A 27 10.52 -6.50 12.33
CA GLU A 27 9.17 -6.94 11.96
C GLU A 27 8.11 -5.90 12.31
N ALA A 28 8.23 -5.20 13.45
CA ALA A 28 7.35 -4.09 13.80
C ALA A 28 7.49 -2.90 12.84
N ILE A 29 8.70 -2.57 12.39
CA ILE A 29 8.95 -1.54 11.37
C ILE A 29 8.32 -1.94 10.05
N LYS A 30 8.56 -3.16 9.56
CA LYS A 30 7.92 -3.68 8.34
C LYS A 30 6.40 -3.69 8.44
N GLN A 31 5.86 -4.06 9.60
CA GLN A 31 4.41 -4.04 9.82
C GLN A 31 3.85 -2.62 9.85
N LYS A 32 4.57 -1.66 10.46
CA LYS A 32 4.21 -0.25 10.45
C LYS A 32 4.28 0.36 9.05
N GLU A 33 5.32 0.06 8.28
CA GLU A 33 5.47 0.50 6.90
C GLU A 33 4.38 -0.10 5.99
N ARG A 34 4.07 -1.39 6.16
CA ARG A 34 2.93 -2.03 5.49
C ARG A 34 1.62 -1.34 5.86
N GLN A 35 1.39 -1.07 7.14
CA GLN A 35 0.17 -0.41 7.59
C GLN A 35 0.06 1.01 7.02
N SER A 36 1.13 1.80 7.07
CA SER A 36 1.15 3.15 6.48
C SER A 36 0.99 3.15 4.97
N ALA A 37 1.51 2.15 4.26
CA ALA A 37 1.27 1.98 2.83
C ALA A 37 -0.21 1.65 2.54
N LEU A 38 -0.83 0.78 3.35
CA LEU A 38 -2.26 0.46 3.24
C LEU A 38 -3.14 1.68 3.52
N ASP A 39 -2.79 2.47 4.54
CA ASP A 39 -3.53 3.68 4.92
C ASP A 39 -3.52 4.75 3.80
N ALA A 40 -2.44 4.81 3.00
CA ALA A 40 -2.35 5.70 1.84
C ALA A 40 -3.10 5.16 0.60
N VAL A 41 -3.18 3.85 0.43
CA VAL A 41 -3.78 3.19 -0.74
C VAL A 41 -5.31 3.07 -0.61
N LEU A 42 -5.82 2.86 0.60
CA LEU A 42 -7.26 2.70 0.87
C LEU A 42 -8.12 3.89 0.36
N PRO A 43 -7.75 5.16 0.62
CA PRO A 43 -8.49 6.30 0.06
C PRO A 43 -8.49 6.35 -1.47
N LEU A 44 -7.43 5.86 -2.13
CA LEU A 44 -7.36 5.82 -3.59
C LEU A 44 -8.28 4.73 -4.16
N LEU A 45 -8.23 3.52 -3.57
CA LEU A 45 -9.05 2.38 -4.00
C LEU A 45 -10.55 2.63 -3.83
N LEU A 46 -10.96 3.39 -2.81
CA LEU A 46 -12.37 3.72 -2.55
C LEU A 46 -12.79 5.04 -3.20
N GLY A 47 -11.93 6.07 -3.13
CA GLY A 47 -12.25 7.41 -3.59
C GLY A 47 -12.28 7.56 -5.11
N LEU A 48 -11.38 6.90 -5.84
CA LEU A 48 -11.33 7.01 -7.30
C LEU A 48 -12.59 6.46 -7.99
N PRO A 49 -13.09 5.25 -7.66
CA PRO A 49 -14.34 4.76 -8.25
C PRO A 49 -15.53 5.67 -7.98
N VAL A 50 -15.70 6.13 -6.73
CA VAL A 50 -16.79 7.05 -6.34
C VAL A 50 -16.70 8.36 -7.13
N LYS A 51 -15.49 8.93 -7.27
CA LYS A 51 -15.25 10.14 -8.06
C LYS A 51 -15.63 9.94 -9.53
N VAL A 52 -15.19 8.84 -10.15
CA VAL A 52 -15.50 8.52 -11.55
C VAL A 52 -17.02 8.34 -11.74
N LEU A 53 -17.69 7.62 -10.84
CA LEU A 53 -19.14 7.43 -10.87
C LEU A 53 -19.91 8.76 -10.73
N LYS A 54 -19.41 9.69 -9.91
CA LYS A 54 -19.99 11.02 -9.78
C LYS A 54 -19.79 11.87 -11.03
N GLU A 55 -18.56 11.98 -11.52
CA GLU A 55 -18.17 12.93 -12.56
C GLU A 55 -18.50 12.45 -13.98
N LYS A 56 -18.24 11.18 -14.28
CA LYS A 56 -18.47 10.61 -15.63
C LYS A 56 -19.88 10.08 -15.81
N TYR A 57 -20.44 9.47 -14.76
CA TYR A 57 -21.74 8.80 -14.85
C TYR A 57 -22.87 9.55 -14.16
N GLY A 58 -22.57 10.67 -13.49
CA GLY A 58 -23.58 11.56 -12.90
C GLY A 58 -24.31 10.97 -11.69
N TRP A 59 -23.74 9.98 -10.99
CA TRP A 59 -24.43 9.33 -9.88
C TRP A 59 -24.74 10.31 -8.73
N GLY A 60 -25.92 10.16 -8.13
CA GLY A 60 -26.40 11.01 -7.05
C GLY A 60 -25.73 10.69 -5.71
N THR A 61 -25.45 11.72 -4.91
CA THR A 61 -24.77 11.60 -3.61
C THR A 61 -25.68 11.15 -2.46
N GLN A 62 -26.99 11.10 -2.68
CA GLN A 62 -27.98 10.82 -1.62
C GLN A 62 -28.35 9.34 -1.50
N LYS A 63 -28.06 8.53 -2.53
CA LYS A 63 -28.47 7.12 -2.58
C LYS A 63 -27.46 6.25 -3.32
N ARG A 64 -27.37 6.40 -4.64
CA ARG A 64 -26.54 5.54 -5.50
C ARG A 64 -25.06 5.50 -5.13
N LEU A 65 -24.45 6.65 -4.79
CA LEU A 65 -23.04 6.68 -4.41
C LEU A 65 -22.78 6.10 -3.01
N PRO A 66 -23.54 6.47 -1.96
CA PRO A 66 -23.47 5.79 -0.68
C PRO A 66 -23.66 4.28 -0.78
N ASP A 67 -24.73 3.82 -1.46
CA ASP A 67 -25.03 2.38 -1.62
C ASP A 67 -23.86 1.64 -2.30
N PHE A 68 -23.22 2.25 -3.30
CA PHE A 68 -22.04 1.68 -3.95
C PHE A 68 -20.82 1.65 -3.03
N ALA A 69 -20.58 2.71 -2.26
CA ALA A 69 -19.45 2.77 -1.33
C ALA A 69 -19.58 1.71 -0.24
N ASP A 70 -20.78 1.52 0.31
CA ASP A 70 -21.06 0.49 1.31
C ASP A 70 -20.88 -0.92 0.73
N ALA A 71 -21.44 -1.20 -0.45
CA ALA A 71 -21.27 -2.49 -1.13
C ALA A 71 -19.80 -2.80 -1.46
N LEU A 72 -19.02 -1.78 -1.83
CA LEU A 72 -17.60 -1.93 -2.09
C LEU A 72 -16.82 -2.26 -0.80
N LEU A 73 -17.14 -1.61 0.32
CA LEU A 73 -16.55 -1.92 1.63
C LEU A 73 -16.88 -3.35 2.08
N GLU A 74 -18.14 -3.77 1.94
CA GLU A 74 -18.56 -5.14 2.24
C GLU A 74 -17.80 -6.18 1.41
N ALA A 75 -17.56 -5.90 0.12
CA ALA A 75 -16.78 -6.76 -0.75
C ALA A 75 -15.31 -6.88 -0.28
N TYR A 76 -14.69 -5.78 0.15
CA TYR A 76 -13.34 -5.81 0.73
C TYR A 76 -13.28 -6.62 2.03
N GLU A 77 -14.27 -6.47 2.91
CA GLU A 77 -14.35 -7.26 4.14
C GLU A 77 -14.55 -8.74 3.86
N ALA A 78 -15.43 -9.09 2.92
CA ALA A 78 -15.68 -10.48 2.53
C ALA A 78 -14.43 -11.10 1.90
N PHE A 79 -13.73 -10.37 1.03
CA PHE A 79 -12.47 -10.81 0.44
C PHE A 79 -11.40 -11.07 1.51
N SER A 80 -11.29 -10.18 2.50
CA SER A 80 -10.37 -10.34 3.64
C SER A 80 -10.70 -11.55 4.51
N LYS A 81 -11.99 -11.85 4.72
CA LYS A 81 -12.45 -12.97 5.58
C LYS A 81 -12.41 -14.33 4.87
N ASN A 82 -12.66 -14.38 3.56
CA ASN A 82 -12.86 -15.63 2.83
C ASN A 82 -11.57 -16.25 2.28
N GLU A 83 -10.39 -15.70 2.61
CA GLU A 83 -9.08 -16.13 2.06
C GLU A 83 -9.07 -16.26 0.52
N GLN A 84 -9.93 -15.50 -0.16
CA GLN A 84 -10.03 -15.57 -1.62
C GLN A 84 -8.73 -15.02 -2.21
N SER A 85 -8.11 -15.75 -3.14
CA SER A 85 -6.84 -15.29 -3.71
C SER A 85 -7.08 -14.12 -4.67
N ILE A 86 -6.10 -13.23 -4.78
CA ILE A 86 -6.13 -12.13 -5.78
C ILE A 86 -6.25 -12.68 -7.20
N GLU A 87 -5.67 -13.85 -7.45
CA GLU A 87 -5.73 -14.53 -8.75
C GLU A 87 -7.15 -14.97 -9.09
N ASP A 88 -7.90 -15.48 -8.12
CA ASP A 88 -9.29 -15.89 -8.32
C ASP A 88 -10.18 -14.67 -8.58
N LEU A 89 -9.95 -13.56 -7.87
CA LEU A 89 -10.63 -12.30 -8.14
C LEU A 89 -10.35 -11.79 -9.56
N ARG A 90 -9.09 -11.84 -10.01
CA ARG A 90 -8.71 -11.45 -11.38
C ARG A 90 -9.43 -12.30 -12.43
N LYS A 91 -9.44 -13.62 -12.25
CA LYS A 91 -10.15 -14.54 -13.16
C LYS A 91 -11.64 -14.28 -13.19
N GLN A 92 -12.24 -14.04 -12.02
CA GLN A 92 -13.66 -13.74 -11.92
C GLN A 92 -13.99 -12.43 -12.65
N VAL A 93 -13.22 -11.36 -12.44
CA VAL A 93 -13.44 -10.09 -13.16
C VAL A 93 -13.22 -10.24 -14.66
N GLU A 94 -12.27 -11.07 -15.09
CA GLU A 94 -12.08 -11.35 -16.52
C GLU A 94 -13.28 -12.11 -17.11
N GLN A 95 -13.80 -13.12 -16.41
CA GLN A 95 -14.95 -13.91 -16.86
C GLN A 95 -16.25 -13.11 -16.88
N ASP A 96 -16.51 -12.34 -15.81
CA ASP A 96 -17.79 -11.64 -15.62
C ASP A 96 -17.84 -10.31 -16.37
N CYS A 97 -16.72 -9.58 -16.39
CA CYS A 97 -16.67 -8.22 -16.94
C CYS A 97 -15.87 -8.12 -18.25
N GLY A 98 -15.13 -9.16 -18.65
CA GLY A 98 -14.23 -9.09 -19.80
C GLY A 98 -13.02 -8.16 -19.59
N ILE A 99 -12.73 -7.77 -18.34
CA ILE A 99 -11.65 -6.85 -18.00
C ILE A 99 -10.48 -7.65 -17.42
N ARG A 100 -9.29 -7.48 -18.00
CA ARG A 100 -8.05 -8.11 -17.51
C ARG A 100 -7.14 -7.04 -16.90
N PHE A 101 -6.71 -7.27 -15.67
CA PHE A 101 -5.68 -6.47 -15.02
C PHE A 101 -4.30 -7.09 -15.28
N THR A 102 -3.39 -6.35 -15.90
CA THR A 102 -2.00 -6.75 -16.08
C THR A 102 -1.13 -6.10 -15.01
N GLU A 103 -0.15 -6.82 -14.49
CA GLU A 103 0.88 -6.25 -13.63
C GLU A 103 1.85 -5.42 -14.49
N GLU A 104 1.53 -4.15 -14.73
CA GLU A 104 2.56 -3.19 -15.10
C GLU A 104 3.36 -2.90 -13.82
N ILE A 105 4.44 -3.64 -13.61
CA ILE A 105 5.49 -3.23 -12.68
C ILE A 105 5.98 -1.89 -13.23
N ALA A 106 5.60 -0.80 -12.56
CA ALA A 106 6.20 0.49 -12.76
C ALA A 106 7.68 0.36 -12.33
N GLU A 107 8.53 -0.07 -13.26
CA GLU A 107 9.96 0.20 -13.17
C GLU A 107 10.10 1.72 -13.22
N GLU A 108 10.09 2.36 -12.05
CA GLU A 108 10.64 3.70 -11.89
C GLU A 108 12.13 3.60 -12.22
N LYS A 109 12.46 3.72 -13.51
CA LYS A 109 13.80 4.10 -13.95
C LYS A 109 14.00 5.56 -13.54
N LYS A 110 14.66 5.78 -12.40
CA LYS A 110 15.52 6.95 -12.23
C LYS A 110 16.58 6.77 -11.15
#